data_AF-A0A7Y2VC18-F1
#
_entry.id   AF-A0A7Y2VC18-F1
#
_cell.length_a   1.000
_cell.length_b   1.000
_cell.length_c   1.000
_cell.angle_alpha   90.00
_cell.angle_beta   90.00
_cell.angle_gamma   90.00
#
_symmetry.space_group_name_H-M   'P 1'
#
loop_
_entity.id
_entity.type
_entity.pdbx_description
1 polymer ?
#
loop_
_entity_poly.entity_id
_entity_poly.type
_entity_poly.pdbx_seq_one_letter_code
_entity_poly.pdbx_strand_id
1 'polypeptide(L)'
;YLHIQPNNESFIATGFWEPNKEDLFRIRKEFEQDDDEIREVINDKAFRKVWGELVGDEVKTAPKGFNKEHKAIDLIRKKQFIFTKKFTDKEVLSPNFIKDVDNAFKAIRPYFDYMSDVLTTDLNGVSLLK
;
A
#
# COMPACT_ATOMS: atom_id res chain seq x y z
N TYR A 1 -8.66 -4.32 7.17
CA TYR A 1 -10.03 -3.86 7.46
C TYR A 1 -11.02 -4.62 6.59
N LEU A 2 -12.14 -5.07 7.16
CA LEU A 2 -13.23 -5.71 6.42
C LEU A 2 -14.52 -4.90 6.65
N HIS A 3 -15.16 -4.50 5.57
CA HIS A 3 -16.44 -3.80 5.55
C HIS A 3 -17.50 -4.67 4.90
N ILE A 4 -18.63 -4.84 5.58
CA ILE A 4 -19.77 -5.60 5.06
C ILE A 4 -20.96 -4.66 4.94
N GLN A 5 -21.42 -4.48 3.72
CA GLN A 5 -22.57 -3.64 3.36
C GLN A 5 -23.33 -4.28 2.19
N PRO A 6 -24.68 -4.25 2.19
CA PRO A 6 -25.49 -4.67 1.05
C PRO A 6 -25.25 -3.83 -0.22
N ASN A 7 -25.82 -4.29 -1.33
CA ASN A 7 -25.80 -3.65 -2.64
C ASN A 7 -24.42 -3.67 -3.34
N ASN A 8 -23.64 -4.73 -3.12
CA ASN A 8 -22.28 -4.91 -3.66
C ASN A 8 -21.29 -3.84 -3.20
N GLU A 9 -21.51 -3.26 -2.01
CA GLU A 9 -20.65 -2.24 -1.40
C GLU A 9 -19.74 -2.82 -0.30
N SER A 10 -19.66 -4.15 -0.18
CA SER A 10 -18.71 -4.81 0.70
C SER A 10 -17.30 -4.72 0.12
N PHE A 11 -16.29 -4.52 0.99
CA PHE A 11 -14.90 -4.45 0.56
C PHE A 11 -13.94 -4.79 1.70
N ILE A 12 -12.71 -5.14 1.33
CA ILE A 12 -11.56 -5.14 2.22
C ILE A 12 -10.61 -4.02 1.83
N ALA A 13 -9.93 -3.48 2.83
CA ALA A 13 -8.91 -2.47 2.63
C ALA A 13 -7.71 -2.70 3.54
N THR A 14 -6.54 -2.29 3.08
CA THR A 14 -5.25 -2.50 3.74
C THR A 14 -4.25 -1.41 3.33
N GLY A 15 -3.23 -1.17 4.16
CA GLY A 15 -2.17 -0.20 3.88
C GLY A 15 -2.05 0.92 4.90
N PHE A 16 -1.57 2.08 4.47
CA PHE A 16 -1.22 3.21 5.32
C PHE A 16 -2.14 4.41 5.00
N TRP A 17 -3.07 4.72 5.91
CA TRP A 17 -4.06 5.79 5.71
C TRP A 17 -3.56 7.17 6.12
N GLU A 18 -2.96 7.25 7.30
CA GLU A 18 -2.47 8.50 7.87
C GLU A 18 -1.13 8.22 8.55
N PRO A 19 -0.09 7.83 7.79
CA PRO A 19 1.25 7.75 8.35
C PRO A 19 1.59 9.10 8.99
N ASN A 20 2.25 9.07 10.16
CA ASN A 20 2.69 10.30 10.81
C ASN A 20 3.72 11.03 9.92
N LYS A 21 4.09 12.25 10.30
CA LYS A 21 4.94 13.11 9.48
C LYS A 21 6.30 12.47 9.21
N GLU A 22 6.87 11.82 10.21
CA GLU A 22 8.18 11.19 10.20
C GLU A 22 8.17 9.96 9.27
N ASP A 23 7.20 9.07 9.41
CA ASP A 23 7.01 7.88 8.59
C ASP A 23 6.74 8.24 7.13
N LEU A 24 5.85 9.22 6.89
CA LEU A 24 5.54 9.69 5.54
C LEU A 24 6.76 10.30 4.86
N PHE A 25 7.61 11.00 5.62
CA PHE A 25 8.87 11.52 5.10
C PHE A 25 9.87 10.39 4.80
N ARG A 26 10.01 9.40 5.69
CA ARG A 26 10.88 8.23 5.52
C ARG A 26 10.51 7.41 4.29
N ILE A 27 9.22 7.11 4.09
CA ILE A 27 8.70 6.40 2.92
C ILE A 27 9.05 7.16 1.62
N ARG A 28 8.82 8.48 1.60
CA ARG A 28 9.15 9.29 0.41
C ARG A 28 10.63 9.36 0.13
N LYS A 29 11.47 9.36 1.17
CA LYS A 29 12.93 9.33 1.01
C LYS A 29 13.42 8.00 0.49
N GLU A 30 12.79 6.90 0.90
CA GLU A 30 13.04 5.61 0.27
C GLU A 30 12.79 5.68 -1.23
N PHE A 31 11.59 6.09 -1.67
CA PHE A 31 11.26 6.15 -3.10
C PHE A 31 12.10 7.16 -3.90
N GLU A 32 12.65 8.18 -3.25
CA GLU A 32 13.61 9.09 -3.89
C GLU A 32 14.96 8.40 -4.11
N GLN A 33 15.39 7.54 -3.20
CA GLN A 33 16.65 6.80 -3.28
C GLN A 33 16.52 5.58 -4.20
N ASP A 34 15.50 4.75 -3.97
CA ASP A 34 15.19 3.54 -4.73
C ASP A 34 13.67 3.27 -4.72
N ASP A 35 13.08 3.16 -5.91
CA ASP A 35 11.68 2.81 -6.11
C ASP A 35 11.50 1.46 -6.80
N ASP A 36 12.58 0.70 -7.05
CA ASP A 36 12.53 -0.53 -7.83
C ASP A 36 11.83 -1.65 -7.04
N GLU A 37 12.15 -1.86 -5.76
CA GLU A 37 11.56 -2.91 -4.94
C GLU A 37 10.05 -2.70 -4.71
N ILE A 38 9.63 -1.49 -4.35
CA ILE A 38 8.19 -1.19 -4.20
C ILE A 38 7.47 -1.41 -5.54
N ARG A 39 8.08 -1.01 -6.67
CA ARG A 39 7.48 -1.22 -7.98
C ARG A 39 7.40 -2.69 -8.34
N GLU A 40 8.40 -3.50 -7.99
CA GLU A 40 8.35 -4.96 -8.17
C GLU A 40 7.18 -5.55 -7.39
N VAL A 41 7.06 -5.20 -6.09
CA VAL A 41 6.00 -5.71 -5.22
C VAL A 41 4.60 -5.32 -5.73
N ILE A 42 4.36 -4.04 -6.01
CA ILE A 42 3.02 -3.57 -6.40
C ILE A 42 2.68 -3.90 -7.86
N ASN A 43 3.66 -4.27 -8.70
CA ASN A 43 3.44 -4.72 -10.06
C ASN A 43 3.46 -6.23 -10.25
N ASP A 44 3.72 -7.00 -9.20
CA ASP A 44 3.58 -8.44 -9.25
C ASP A 44 2.17 -8.84 -9.73
N LYS A 45 2.11 -9.83 -10.62
CA LYS A 45 0.87 -10.24 -11.29
C LYS A 45 -0.12 -10.85 -10.30
N ALA A 46 0.35 -11.62 -9.32
CA ALA A 46 -0.51 -12.23 -8.32
C ALA A 46 -1.02 -11.17 -7.34
N PHE A 47 -0.16 -10.24 -6.94
CA PHE A 47 -0.53 -9.10 -6.12
C PHE A 47 -1.60 -8.23 -6.79
N ARG A 48 -1.35 -7.73 -8.01
CA ARG A 48 -2.28 -6.87 -8.76
C ARG A 48 -3.62 -7.53 -9.03
N LYS A 49 -3.63 -8.85 -9.27
CA LYS A 49 -4.88 -9.61 -9.46
C LYS A 49 -5.80 -9.54 -8.24
N VAL A 50 -5.24 -9.42 -7.04
CA VAL A 50 -6.01 -9.33 -5.80
C VAL A 50 -6.31 -7.88 -5.44
N TRP A 51 -5.29 -7.03 -5.44
CA TRP A 51 -5.33 -5.72 -4.80
C TRP A 51 -5.45 -4.53 -5.76
N GLY A 52 -5.29 -4.76 -7.06
CA GLY A 52 -5.36 -3.71 -8.06
C GLY A 52 -4.21 -2.71 -7.95
N GLU A 53 -4.53 -1.43 -8.11
CA GLU A 53 -3.55 -0.34 -8.06
C GLU A 53 -3.55 0.34 -6.68
N LEU A 54 -2.45 1.03 -6.38
CA LEU A 54 -2.34 1.84 -5.18
C LEU A 54 -3.33 3.01 -5.24
N VAL A 55 -4.14 3.16 -4.21
CA VAL A 55 -5.15 4.23 -4.09
C VAL A 55 -4.90 5.12 -2.87
N GLY A 56 -5.60 6.25 -2.84
CA GLY A 56 -5.61 7.20 -1.73
C GLY A 56 -5.13 8.59 -2.12
N ASP A 57 -5.21 9.50 -1.17
CA ASP A 57 -4.93 10.91 -1.39
C ASP A 57 -3.48 11.18 -1.77
N GLU A 58 -3.29 12.24 -2.57
CA GLU A 58 -1.98 12.76 -2.96
C GLU A 58 -1.96 14.29 -2.96
N VAL A 59 -0.77 14.86 -2.82
CA VAL A 59 -0.58 16.30 -3.05
C VAL A 59 -0.57 16.59 -4.55
N LYS A 60 -1.04 17.76 -4.98
CA LYS A 60 -1.08 18.16 -6.41
C LYS A 60 0.30 18.43 -7.01
N THR A 61 1.27 18.79 -6.18
CA THR A 61 2.64 19.13 -6.58
C THR A 61 3.62 18.35 -5.72
N ALA A 62 4.91 18.41 -6.06
CA ALA A 62 5.97 17.82 -5.23
C ALA A 62 5.88 18.36 -3.78
N PRO A 63 5.98 17.48 -2.76
CA PRO A 63 6.13 17.91 -1.38
C PRO A 63 7.43 18.71 -1.20
N LYS A 64 7.48 19.56 -0.17
CA LYS A 64 8.68 20.36 0.15
C LYS A 64 9.89 19.45 0.34
N GLY A 65 10.99 19.75 -0.36
CA GLY A 65 12.26 19.01 -0.24
C GLY A 65 12.40 17.82 -1.19
N PHE A 66 11.49 17.67 -2.17
CA PHE A 66 11.55 16.64 -3.22
C PHE A 66 11.56 17.30 -4.60
N ASN A 67 12.29 16.70 -5.54
CA ASN A 67 12.32 17.18 -6.92
C ASN A 67 11.00 16.84 -7.64
N LYS A 68 10.33 17.84 -8.21
CA LYS A 68 9.09 17.66 -8.99
C LYS A 68 9.26 16.84 -10.27
N GLU A 69 10.49 16.71 -10.75
CA GLU A 69 10.85 15.97 -11.97
C GLU A 69 11.48 14.60 -11.64
N HIS A 70 11.45 14.18 -10.37
CA HIS A 70 11.96 12.87 -9.97
C HIS A 70 11.19 11.73 -10.63
N LYS A 71 11.88 10.64 -11.02
CA LYS A 71 11.24 9.47 -11.66
C LYS A 71 10.11 8.88 -10.82
N ALA A 72 10.28 8.85 -9.50
CA ALA A 72 9.33 8.30 -8.53
C ALA A 72 8.32 9.33 -8.01
N ILE A 73 8.13 10.47 -8.69
CA ILE A 73 7.27 11.55 -8.20
C ILE A 73 5.81 11.12 -8.03
N ASP A 74 5.36 10.12 -8.79
CA ASP A 74 4.05 9.47 -8.66
C ASP A 74 3.85 8.85 -7.27
N LEU A 75 4.87 8.18 -6.74
CA LEU A 75 4.86 7.59 -5.40
C LEU A 75 5.10 8.66 -4.32
N ILE A 76 6.06 9.57 -4.55
CA ILE A 76 6.44 10.61 -3.58
C ILE A 76 5.26 11.55 -3.26
N ARG A 77 4.39 11.83 -4.23
CA ARG A 77 3.21 12.70 -4.02
C ARG A 77 2.12 12.07 -3.16
N LYS A 78 2.09 10.75 -3.00
CA LYS A 78 1.08 10.08 -2.18
C LYS A 78 1.15 10.53 -0.72
N LYS A 79 -0.01 10.64 -0.10
CA LYS A 79 -0.20 10.81 1.34
C LYS A 79 -0.66 9.51 1.98
N GLN A 80 -1.33 8.66 1.19
CA GLN A 80 -1.85 7.38 1.60
C GLN A 80 -1.38 6.31 0.64
N PHE A 81 -1.14 5.12 1.18
CA PHE A 81 -0.63 3.98 0.45
C PHE A 81 -1.54 2.79 0.72
N ILE A 82 -2.71 2.81 0.09
CA ILE A 82 -3.83 1.93 0.41
C ILE A 82 -4.14 1.03 -0.79
N PHE A 83 -4.61 -0.18 -0.51
CA PHE A 83 -5.23 -1.06 -1.49
C PHE A 83 -6.63 -1.44 -1.03
N THR A 84 -7.53 -1.63 -2.00
CA THR A 84 -8.91 -2.02 -1.75
C THR A 84 -9.34 -3.13 -2.70
N LYS A 85 -10.17 -4.05 -2.22
CA LYS A 85 -10.81 -5.09 -3.03
C LYS A 85 -12.29 -5.12 -2.69
N LYS A 86 -13.13 -4.91 -3.70
CA LYS A 86 -14.60 -4.97 -3.57
C LYS A 86 -15.09 -6.41 -3.67
N PHE A 87 -16.23 -6.67 -3.04
CA PHE A 87 -16.97 -7.93 -3.12
C PHE A 87 -18.42 -7.65 -3.45
N THR A 88 -18.98 -8.47 -4.34
CA THR A 88 -20.42 -8.52 -4.59
C THR A 88 -21.14 -9.22 -3.43
N ASP A 89 -22.43 -8.93 -3.25
CA ASP A 89 -23.27 -9.61 -2.24
C ASP A 89 -23.26 -11.13 -2.44
N LYS A 90 -23.19 -11.58 -3.71
CA LYS A 90 -23.05 -13.00 -4.07
C LYS A 90 -21.76 -13.61 -3.54
N GLU A 91 -20.63 -12.89 -3.66
CA GLU A 91 -19.35 -13.35 -3.14
C GLU A 91 -19.34 -13.35 -1.61
N VAL A 92 -19.96 -12.35 -0.97
CA VAL A 92 -20.06 -12.28 0.50
C VAL A 92 -20.89 -13.44 1.06
N LEU A 93 -21.97 -13.82 0.40
CA LEU A 93 -22.84 -14.94 0.81
C LEU A 93 -22.28 -16.31 0.41
N SER A 94 -21.16 -16.36 -0.30
CA SER A 94 -20.51 -17.61 -0.70
C SER A 94 -19.94 -18.35 0.52
N PRO A 95 -20.01 -19.70 0.57
CA PRO A 95 -19.33 -20.47 1.61
C PRO A 95 -17.81 -20.29 1.61
N ASN A 96 -17.23 -19.80 0.50
CA ASN A 96 -15.80 -19.52 0.38
C ASN A 96 -15.39 -18.10 0.79
N PHE A 97 -16.34 -17.21 1.14
CA PHE A 97 -16.06 -15.80 1.36
C PHE A 97 -14.89 -15.55 2.34
N ILE A 98 -14.92 -16.21 3.50
CA ILE A 98 -13.88 -16.07 4.51
C ILE A 98 -12.51 -16.56 4.00
N LYS A 99 -12.49 -17.63 3.21
CA LYS A 99 -11.27 -18.14 2.59
C LYS A 99 -10.72 -17.15 1.54
N ASP A 100 -11.60 -16.51 0.78
CA ASP A 100 -11.20 -15.50 -0.22
C ASP A 100 -10.65 -14.22 0.43
N VAL A 101 -11.21 -13.83 1.57
CA VAL A 101 -10.70 -12.72 2.41
C VAL A 101 -9.32 -13.08 3.00
N ASP A 102 -9.17 -14.26 3.59
CA ASP A 102 -7.90 -14.75 4.15
C ASP A 102 -6.80 -14.81 3.08
N ASN A 103 -7.11 -15.39 1.91
CA ASN A 103 -6.17 -15.44 0.78
C ASN A 103 -5.76 -14.03 0.32
N ALA A 104 -6.68 -13.07 0.33
CA ALA A 104 -6.35 -11.70 -0.04
C ALA A 104 -5.38 -11.05 0.97
N PHE A 105 -5.63 -11.20 2.27
CA PHE A 105 -4.72 -10.69 3.31
C PHE A 105 -3.37 -11.43 3.37
N LYS A 106 -3.29 -12.67 2.89
CA LYS A 106 -1.99 -13.32 2.67
C LYS A 106 -1.25 -12.71 1.49
N ALA A 107 -1.95 -12.34 0.43
CA ALA A 107 -1.35 -11.77 -0.77
C ALA A 107 -0.78 -10.35 -0.57
N ILE A 108 -1.22 -9.59 0.45
CA ILE A 108 -0.65 -8.26 0.73
C ILE A 108 0.71 -8.34 1.45
N ARG A 109 1.10 -9.50 1.99
CA ARG A 109 2.28 -9.62 2.87
C ARG A 109 3.57 -9.03 2.30
N PRO A 110 3.97 -9.27 1.04
CA PRO A 110 5.20 -8.68 0.50
C PRO A 110 5.25 -7.15 0.59
N TYR A 111 4.10 -6.48 0.41
CA TYR A 111 4.00 -5.03 0.58
C TYR A 111 4.21 -4.60 2.03
N PHE A 112 3.67 -5.35 3.00
CA PHE A 112 3.88 -5.05 4.40
C PHE A 112 5.27 -5.40 4.90
N ASP A 113 5.88 -6.46 4.38
CA ASP A 113 7.26 -6.83 4.68
C ASP A 113 8.19 -5.69 4.21
N TYR A 114 8.03 -5.21 2.96
CA TYR A 114 8.76 -4.05 2.43
C TYR A 114 8.55 -2.78 3.25
N MET A 115 7.29 -2.37 3.47
CA MET A 115 7.01 -1.13 4.20
C MET A 115 7.49 -1.19 5.66
N SER A 116 7.49 -2.39 6.26
CA SER A 116 8.04 -2.58 7.61
C SER A 116 9.55 -2.42 7.61
N ASP A 117 10.26 -2.95 6.61
CA ASP A 117 11.70 -2.75 6.47
C ASP A 117 12.03 -1.25 6.34
N VAL A 118 11.34 -0.55 5.44
CA VAL A 118 11.48 0.91 5.24
C VAL A 118 11.27 1.70 6.53
N LEU A 119 10.27 1.33 7.34
CA LEU A 119 9.92 2.07 8.55
C LEU A 119 10.71 1.64 9.79
N THR A 120 11.41 0.51 9.73
CA THR A 120 12.23 0.00 10.84
C THR A 120 13.72 0.07 10.58
N THR A 121 14.15 0.68 9.47
CA THR A 121 15.54 0.96 9.13
C THR A 121 15.79 2.44 8.83
N ASP A 122 17.03 2.90 9.03
CA ASP A 122 17.48 4.19 8.49
C ASP A 122 17.77 4.12 6.98
N LEU A 123 18.13 5.25 6.36
CA LEU A 123 18.40 5.31 4.90
C LEU A 123 19.64 4.50 4.46
N ASN A 124 20.46 4.05 5.40
CA ASN A 124 21.61 3.18 5.15
C ASN A 124 21.27 1.69 5.41
N GLY A 125 20.00 1.37 5.70
CA GLY A 125 19.54 0.02 6.03
C GLY A 125 19.87 -0.44 7.46
N VAL A 126 20.27 0.46 8.35
CA VAL A 126 20.55 0.11 9.74
C VAL A 126 19.25 0.00 10.52
N SER A 127 19.01 -1.16 11.15
CA SER A 127 17.83 -1.39 12.00
C SER A 127 17.70 -0.36 13.12
N LEU A 128 16.50 0.19 13.26
CA LEU A 128 16.06 1.08 14.34
C LEU A 128 15.45 0.31 15.52
N LEU A 129 15.15 -0.98 15.33
CA LEU A 129 14.70 -1.88 16.39
C LEU A 129 15.87 -2.18 17.33
N LYS A 130 15.61 -2.06 18.63
CA LYS A 130 16.57 -2.32 19.72
C LYS A 130 16.35 -3.69 20.34
#